data_AF-A0A142XXQ1-F1
#
_entry.id   AF-A0A142XXQ1-F1
#
_cell.length_a   1.000
_cell.length_b   1.000
_cell.length_c   1.000
_cell.angle_alpha   90.00
_cell.angle_beta   90.00
_cell.angle_gamma   90.00
#
_symmetry.space_group_name_H-M   'P 1'
#
loop_
_entity.id
_entity.type
_entity.pdbx_description
1 polymer ?
#
loop_
_entity_poly.entity_id
_entity_poly.type
_entity_poly.pdbx_seq_one_letter_code
_entity_poly.pdbx_strand_id
1 'polypeptide(L)'
;MSELTKVELPEEWVRLLTHTLGAGARVRKSKHGYRNHFCAVIGTPTCDVWEEMVSYGLAERGGEINNSTNRYYRATEAGCKAIGLSKAAIKRAFED
;
A
#
# COMPACT_ATOMS: atom_id res chain seq x y z
N MET A 1 12.78 -6.55 -29.08
CA MET A 1 11.62 -6.63 -28.18
C MET A 1 12.18 -6.86 -26.79
N SER A 2 12.24 -5.82 -25.96
CA SER A 2 12.88 -5.90 -24.63
C SER A 2 11.99 -6.73 -23.71
N GLU A 3 12.54 -7.83 -23.18
CA GLU A 3 11.92 -8.55 -22.07
C GLU A 3 11.75 -7.58 -20.90
N LEU A 4 10.50 -7.34 -20.52
CA LEU A 4 10.16 -6.65 -19.28
C LEU A 4 10.59 -7.56 -18.14
N THR A 5 11.81 -7.37 -17.66
CA THR A 5 12.27 -7.91 -16.37
C THR A 5 11.22 -7.54 -15.33
N LYS A 6 10.60 -8.54 -14.73
CA LYS A 6 9.63 -8.39 -13.65
C LYS A 6 10.37 -7.68 -12.51
N VAL A 7 10.22 -6.36 -12.40
CA VAL A 7 10.89 -5.57 -11.36
C VAL A 7 10.41 -6.14 -10.04
N GLU A 8 11.30 -6.80 -9.30
CA GLU A 8 11.02 -7.20 -7.93
C GLU A 8 10.87 -5.94 -7.09
N LEU A 9 9.74 -5.83 -6.41
CA LEU A 9 9.48 -4.71 -5.51
C LEU A 9 10.39 -4.84 -4.29
N PRO A 10 10.86 -3.70 -3.73
CA PRO A 10 11.57 -3.73 -2.46
C PRO A 10 10.77 -4.47 -1.38
N GLU A 11 11.43 -5.32 -0.60
CA GLU A 11 10.78 -6.15 0.43
C GLU A 11 9.98 -5.31 1.44
N GLU A 12 10.52 -4.14 1.80
CA GLU A 12 9.87 -3.16 2.66
C GLU A 12 8.51 -2.71 2.09
N TRP A 13 8.43 -2.44 0.78
CA TRP A 13 7.20 -2.00 0.12
C TRP A 13 6.16 -3.11 0.18
N VAL A 14 6.56 -4.34 -0.14
CA VAL A 14 5.69 -5.52 -0.05
C VAL A 14 5.19 -5.69 1.38
N ARG A 15 6.04 -5.52 2.39
CA ARG A 15 5.66 -5.63 3.81
C ARG A 15 4.65 -4.55 4.19
N LEU A 16 4.92 -3.29 3.87
CA LEU A 16 4.04 -2.16 4.22
C LEU A 16 2.69 -2.27 3.50
N LEU A 17 2.67 -2.56 2.20
CA LEU A 17 1.43 -2.79 1.45
C LEU A 17 0.65 -3.98 2.02
N THR A 18 1.33 -5.11 2.29
CA THR A 18 0.69 -6.30 2.88
C THR A 18 0.08 -5.99 4.25
N HIS A 19 0.78 -5.22 5.07
CA HIS A 19 0.25 -4.74 6.34
C HIS A 19 -0.97 -3.86 6.06
N THR A 20 -0.82 -2.75 5.35
CA THR A 20 -1.88 -1.76 5.08
C THR A 20 -3.14 -2.36 4.48
N LEU A 21 -3.02 -3.38 3.64
CA LEU A 21 -4.14 -4.05 2.98
C LEU A 21 -4.72 -5.22 3.79
N GLY A 22 -4.18 -5.47 4.98
CA GLY A 22 -4.65 -6.55 5.85
C GLY A 22 -4.47 -7.93 5.21
N ALA A 23 -3.44 -8.09 4.38
CA ALA A 23 -3.19 -9.28 3.57
C ALA A 23 -2.16 -10.24 4.20
N GLY A 24 -1.79 -10.03 5.46
CA GLY A 24 -0.82 -10.87 6.16
C GLY A 24 -1.27 -12.33 6.30
N ALA A 25 -0.30 -13.24 6.43
CA ALA A 25 -0.53 -14.69 6.45
C ALA A 25 -1.51 -15.18 7.54
N ARG A 26 -1.63 -14.45 8.65
CA ARG A 26 -2.56 -14.77 9.76
C ARG A 26 -4.00 -14.29 9.52
N VAL A 27 -4.24 -13.46 8.50
CA VAL A 27 -5.56 -12.93 8.17
C VAL A 27 -6.25 -13.85 7.16
N ARG A 28 -7.50 -14.23 7.43
CA ARG A 28 -8.31 -15.04 6.50
C ARG A 28 -8.38 -14.34 5.13
N LYS A 29 -8.16 -15.07 4.03
CA LYS A 29 -8.17 -14.51 2.66
C LYS A 29 -9.44 -13.73 2.31
N SER A 30 -10.60 -14.14 2.85
CA SER A 30 -11.88 -13.44 2.68
C SER A 30 -11.92 -12.06 3.31
N LYS A 31 -10.98 -11.75 4.21
CA LYS A 31 -10.81 -10.44 4.86
C LYS A 31 -9.74 -9.59 4.19
N HIS A 32 -8.87 -10.14 3.33
CA HIS A 32 -7.87 -9.32 2.64
C HIS A 32 -8.52 -8.14 1.91
N GLY A 33 -7.91 -6.97 2.01
CA GLY A 33 -8.46 -5.71 1.51
C GLY A 33 -9.48 -5.05 2.43
N TYR A 34 -9.70 -5.51 3.67
CA TYR A 34 -10.66 -4.85 4.58
C TYR A 34 -10.23 -3.43 5.02
N ARG A 35 -8.99 -3.04 4.71
CA ARG A 35 -8.43 -1.72 4.94
C ARG A 35 -7.53 -1.35 3.76
N ASN A 36 -7.37 -0.05 3.54
CA ASN A 36 -6.55 0.49 2.45
C ASN A 36 -5.93 1.85 2.79
N HIS A 37 -5.61 2.08 4.06
CA HIS A 37 -4.96 3.32 4.46
C HIS A 37 -3.88 3.08 5.51
N PHE A 38 -2.83 3.89 5.43
CA PHE A 38 -1.73 3.93 6.38
C PHE A 38 -1.52 5.35 6.87
N CYS A 39 -1.23 5.52 8.15
CA CYS A 39 -0.87 6.80 8.73
C CYS A 39 0.60 6.78 9.12
N ALA A 40 1.44 7.54 8.41
CA ALA A 40 2.86 7.67 8.73
C ALA A 40 3.11 8.95 9.53
N VAL A 41 4.13 8.95 10.38
CA VAL A 41 4.66 10.17 11.00
C VAL A 41 5.58 10.85 10.00
N ILE A 42 5.36 12.13 9.73
CA ILE A 42 6.15 12.90 8.76
C ILE A 42 7.60 13.00 9.25
N GLY A 43 8.55 12.82 8.33
CA GLY A 43 10.00 12.84 8.63
C GLY A 43 10.55 11.53 9.19
N THR A 44 9.77 10.45 9.17
CA THR A 44 10.27 9.10 9.50
C THR A 44 10.64 8.31 8.24
N PRO A 45 11.54 7.33 8.33
CA PRO A 45 11.87 6.46 7.18
C PRO A 45 10.65 5.79 6.55
N THR A 46 9.65 5.42 7.36
CA THR A 46 8.39 4.87 6.86
C THR A 46 7.65 5.86 5.96
N CYS A 47 7.66 7.15 6.30
CA CYS A 47 7.08 8.20 5.46
C CYS A 47 7.81 8.26 4.11
N ASP A 48 9.14 8.25 4.12
CA ASP A 48 9.96 8.31 2.90
C ASP A 48 9.66 7.12 1.97
N VAL A 49 9.54 5.91 2.53
CA VAL A 49 9.16 4.71 1.78
C VAL A 49 7.77 4.83 1.15
N TRP A 50 6.79 5.42 1.85
CA TRP A 50 5.47 5.67 1.27
C TRP A 50 5.53 6.72 0.15
N GLU A 51 6.36 7.75 0.29
CA GLU A 51 6.55 8.74 -0.77
C GLU A 51 7.23 8.16 -2.02
N GLU A 52 8.18 7.24 -1.83
CA GLU A 52 8.72 6.45 -2.94
C GLU A 52 7.61 5.66 -3.63
N MET A 53 6.78 4.91 -2.88
CA MET A 53 5.66 4.16 -3.46
C MET A 53 4.65 5.06 -4.19
N VAL A 54 4.44 6.29 -3.73
CA VAL A 54 3.63 7.31 -4.42
C VAL A 54 4.26 7.66 -5.77
N SER A 55 5.57 7.91 -5.82
CA SER A 55 6.27 8.21 -7.08
C SER A 55 6.21 7.08 -8.11
N TYR A 56 6.05 5.84 -7.67
CA TYR A 56 5.85 4.66 -8.53
C TYR A 56 4.37 4.35 -8.81
N GLY A 57 3.43 5.15 -8.30
CA GLY A 57 1.99 4.97 -8.50
C GLY A 57 1.37 3.78 -7.75
N LEU A 58 2.07 3.23 -6.76
CA LEU A 58 1.58 2.12 -5.92
C LEU A 58 0.75 2.62 -4.73
N ALA A 59 0.87 3.91 -4.40
CA ALA A 59 0.13 4.58 -3.35
C ALA A 59 -0.28 5.99 -3.77
N GLU A 60 -1.28 6.52 -3.08
CA GLU A 60 -1.73 7.91 -3.19
C GLU A 60 -1.48 8.64 -1.87
N ARG A 61 -0.99 9.88 -2.00
CA ARG A 61 -0.80 10.78 -0.87
C ARG A 61 -2.15 11.40 -0.48
N GLY A 62 -2.54 11.21 0.78
CA GLY A 62 -3.69 11.85 1.39
C GLY A 62 -3.32 13.14 2.14
N GLY A 63 -4.29 13.65 2.91
CA GLY A 63 -4.10 14.84 3.74
C GLY A 63 -3.20 14.61 4.96
N GLU A 64 -2.70 15.71 5.52
CA GLU A 64 -2.02 15.73 6.81
C GLU A 64 -3.01 15.82 7.96
N ILE A 65 -2.67 15.19 9.09
CA ILE A 65 -3.46 15.18 10.32
C ILE A 65 -2.55 15.35 11.54
N ASN A 66 -3.16 15.44 12.73
CA ASN A 66 -2.47 15.61 14.01
C ASN A 66 -1.53 16.83 14.01
N ASN A 67 -2.04 18.02 13.69
CA ASN A 67 -1.25 19.26 13.58
C ASN A 67 -0.05 19.11 12.63
N SER A 68 -0.28 18.50 11.45
CA SER A 68 0.76 18.25 10.44
C SER A 68 1.94 17.40 10.91
N THR A 69 1.72 16.52 11.90
CA THR A 69 2.74 15.54 12.31
C THR A 69 2.58 14.20 11.59
N ASN A 70 1.42 13.94 11.00
CA ASN A 70 1.08 12.69 10.35
C ASN A 70 0.52 12.89 8.94
N ARG A 71 0.75 11.93 8.05
CA ARG A 71 0.21 11.93 6.68
C ARG A 71 -0.45 10.59 6.38
N TYR A 72 -1.64 10.65 5.78
CA TYR A 72 -2.32 9.46 5.29
C TYR A 72 -1.83 9.07 3.90
N TYR A 73 -1.77 7.76 3.66
CA TYR A 73 -1.55 7.16 2.36
C TYR A 73 -2.62 6.11 2.10
N ARG A 74 -3.00 5.94 0.83
CA ARG A 74 -3.89 4.86 0.37
C ARG A 74 -3.17 4.03 -0.67
N ALA A 75 -3.31 2.71 -0.66
CA ALA A 75 -2.77 1.92 -1.75
C ALA A 75 -3.66 2.06 -2.99
N THR A 76 -3.04 2.19 -4.16
CA THR A 76 -3.77 2.19 -5.43
C THR A 76 -4.14 0.77 -5.84
N GLU A 77 -4.96 0.63 -6.89
CA GLU A 77 -5.20 -0.68 -7.48
C GLU A 77 -3.89 -1.34 -7.95
N ALA A 78 -2.92 -0.55 -8.42
CA ALA A 78 -1.60 -1.04 -8.78
C ALA A 78 -0.83 -1.56 -7.55
N GLY A 79 -0.85 -0.84 -6.43
CA GLY A 79 -0.30 -1.30 -5.14
C GLY A 79 -0.94 -2.59 -4.64
N CYS A 80 -2.25 -2.75 -4.84
CA CYS A 80 -2.94 -3.99 -4.49
C CYS A 80 -2.49 -5.18 -5.36
N LYS A 81 -2.39 -4.96 -6.68
CA LYS A 81 -1.92 -5.98 -7.64
C LYS A 81 -0.47 -6.36 -7.40
N ALA A 82 0.36 -5.38 -7.03
CA ALA A 82 1.78 -5.55 -6.71
C ALA A 82 2.04 -6.62 -5.64
N ILE A 83 1.14 -6.75 -4.66
CA ILE A 83 1.24 -7.80 -3.61
C ILE A 83 0.35 -9.02 -3.89
N GLY A 84 -0.23 -9.12 -5.09
CA GLY A 84 -0.99 -10.30 -5.52
C GLY A 84 -2.40 -10.43 -4.94
N LEU A 85 -3.04 -9.32 -4.54
CA LEU A 85 -4.43 -9.36 -4.10
C LEU A 85 -5.37 -9.88 -5.21
N SER A 86 -6.30 -10.75 -4.83
CA SER A 86 -7.39 -11.18 -5.72
C SER A 86 -8.31 -10.02 -6.09
N LYS A 87 -9.02 -10.10 -7.22
CA LYS A 87 -10.02 -9.10 -7.63
C LYS A 87 -11.05 -8.78 -6.54
N ALA A 88 -11.52 -9.79 -5.81
CA ALA A 88 -12.48 -9.60 -4.71
C ALA A 88 -11.87 -8.83 -3.53
N ALA A 89 -10.59 -9.04 -3.26
CA ALA A 89 -9.87 -8.32 -2.20
C ALA A 89 -9.52 -6.89 -2.61
N ILE A 90 -9.14 -6.68 -3.88
CA ILE A 90 -9.01 -5.34 -4.46
C ILE A 90 -10.32 -4.59 -4.29
N LYS A 91 -11.45 -5.18 -4.72
CA LYS A 91 -12.76 -4.51 -4.60
C LYS A 91 -13.04 -4.06 -3.16
N ARG A 92 -12.84 -4.93 -2.16
CA ARG A 92 -12.99 -4.58 -0.73
C ARG A 92 -12.10 -3.44 -0.27
N ALA A 93 -10.89 -3.33 -0.81
CA ALA A 93 -9.95 -2.26 -0.44
C ALA A 93 -10.43 -0.86 -0.86
N PHE A 94 -11.45 -0.78 -1.72
CA PHE A 94 -12.06 0.48 -2.17
C PHE A 94 -13.55 0.57 -1.81
N GLU A 95 -14.06 -0.37 -1.02
CA GLU A 95 -15.39 -0.27 -0.42
C GLU A 95 -15.24 0.52 0.91
N ASP A 96 -15.85 1.70 0.98
CA ASP A 96 -15.98 2.49 2.21
C ASP A 96 -17.10 1.93 3.12
#